data_AF-X7YJQ3-F1
#
_entry.id   AF-X7YJQ3-F1
#
_cell.length_a   1.000
_cell.length_b   1.000
_cell.length_c   1.000
_cell.angle_alpha   90.00
_cell.angle_beta   90.00
_cell.angle_gamma   90.00
#
_symmetry.space_group_name_H-M   'P 1'
#
loop_
_entity.id
_entity.type
_entity.pdbx_description
1 polymer ?
#
loop_
_entity_poly.entity_id
_entity_poly.type
_entity_poly.pdbx_seq_one_letter_code
_entity_poly.pdbx_strand_id
1 'polypeptide(L)' 'MPHLVTADMVRPGAAVIDVGVSRTEDGLIGDVHPDVWEVAGHVSPNPGGVGPLTRAFLLTNVVELAEAARDRA' A
#
# COMPACT_ATOMS: atom_id res chain seq x y z
N MET A 1 -14.09 -6.17 1.92
CA MET A 1 -14.17 -6.74 3.27
C MET A 1 -12.85 -6.40 3.94
N PRO A 2 -12.83 -5.56 4.98
CA PRO A 2 -11.59 -5.15 5.63
C PRO A 2 -11.00 -6.29 6.47
N HIS A 3 -9.74 -6.15 6.87
CA HIS A 3 -9.10 -6.98 7.90
C HIS A 3 -9.02 -8.49 7.59
N LEU A 4 -8.78 -8.84 6.32
CA LEU A 4 -8.58 -10.22 5.90
C LEU A 4 -7.31 -10.85 6.53
N VAL A 5 -6.25 -10.07 6.74
CA VAL A 5 -4.96 -10.55 7.26
C VAL A 5 -4.87 -10.22 8.76
N THR A 6 -4.73 -11.27 9.59
CA THR A 6 -4.66 -11.19 11.06
C THR A 6 -3.27 -11.53 11.59
N ALA A 7 -3.00 -11.25 12.87
CA ALA A 7 -1.67 -11.42 13.48
C ALA A 7 -1.11 -12.85 13.41
N ASP A 8 -1.95 -13.88 13.50
CA ASP A 8 -1.55 -15.29 13.44
C ASP A 8 -1.06 -15.72 12.05
N MET A 9 -1.41 -14.97 11.00
CA MET A 9 -0.94 -15.19 9.64
C MET A 9 0.45 -14.59 9.38
N VAL A 10 0.95 -13.74 10.29
CA VAL A 10 2.16 -12.94 10.09
C VAL A 10 3.33 -13.51 10.86
N ARG A 11 4.45 -13.74 10.16
CA ARG A 11 5.71 -14.13 10.81
C ARG A 11 6.22 -13.00 11.72
N PRO A 12 6.66 -13.29 12.96
CA PRO A 12 7.25 -12.28 13.83
C PRO A 12 8.40 -11.51 13.16
N GLY A 13 8.35 -10.18 13.25
CA GLY A 13 9.33 -9.27 12.65
C GLY A 13 9.19 -9.08 11.13
N ALA A 14 8.15 -9.62 10.48
CA ALA A 14 7.93 -9.41 9.05
C ALA A 14 7.64 -7.93 8.72
N ALA A 15 7.97 -7.53 7.50
CA ALA A 15 7.46 -6.30 6.90
C ALA A 15 6.13 -6.61 6.21
N VAL A 16 5.09 -5.86 6.58
CA VAL A 16 3.73 -6.01 6.03
C VAL A 16 3.38 -4.74 5.26
N ILE A 17 3.01 -4.92 3.98
CA ILE A 17 2.59 -3.84 3.09
C ILE A 17 1.12 -4.04 2.77
N ASP A 18 0.29 -3.17 3.32
CA ASP A 18 -1.15 -3.14 3.08
C ASP A 18 -1.47 -2.34 1.82
N VAL A 19 -1.83 -3.07 0.77
CA VAL A 19 -2.25 -2.51 -0.53
C VAL A 19 -3.79 -2.49 -0.67
N GLY A 20 -4.49 -3.07 0.29
CA GLY A 20 -5.93 -3.28 0.26
C GLY A 20 -6.72 -2.00 0.40
N VAL A 21 -7.90 -1.95 -0.23
CA VAL A 21 -8.84 -0.84 -0.05
C VAL A 21 -10.26 -1.38 0.00
N SER A 22 -10.84 -1.36 1.20
CA SER A 22 -12.26 -1.56 1.45
C SER A 22 -12.93 -0.23 1.79
N ARG A 23 -14.13 -0.01 1.24
CA ARG A 23 -15.00 1.13 1.59
C ARG A 23 -16.00 0.67 2.63
N THR A 24 -15.99 1.32 3.78
CA THR A 24 -16.92 1.08 4.89
C THR A 24 -17.64 2.38 5.26
N GLU A 25 -18.58 2.32 6.18
CA GLU A 25 -19.24 3.51 6.74
C GLU A 25 -18.24 4.42 7.49
N ASP A 26 -17.20 3.83 8.08
CA ASP A 26 -16.14 4.54 8.81
C ASP A 26 -15.03 5.10 7.90
N GLY A 27 -15.11 4.84 6.58
CA GLY A 27 -14.17 5.36 5.59
C GLY A 27 -13.40 4.29 4.83
N LEU A 28 -12.14 4.59 4.50
CA LEU A 28 -11.26 3.67 3.79
C LEU A 28 -10.47 2.84 4.81
N ILE A 29 -10.64 1.52 4.74
CA ILE A 29 -9.98 0.55 5.62
C ILE A 29 -9.25 -0.48 4.77
N GLY A 30 -8.09 -0.91 5.24
CA GLY A 30 -7.24 -1.88 4.56
C GLY A 30 -7.56 -3.34 4.79
N ASP A 31 -6.72 -4.20 4.23
CA ASP A 31 -6.85 -5.65 4.35
C ASP A 31 -6.17 -6.18 5.62
N VAL A 32 -5.31 -5.38 6.26
CA VAL A 32 -4.53 -5.78 7.44
C VAL A 32 -5.25 -5.36 8.72
N HIS A 33 -5.49 -6.31 9.62
CA HIS A 33 -6.10 -6.05 10.91
C HIS A 33 -5.12 -5.33 11.86
N PRO A 34 -5.59 -4.44 12.77
CA PRO A 34 -4.71 -3.67 13.67
C PRO A 34 -3.82 -4.50 14.63
N ASP A 35 -4.17 -5.75 14.92
CA ASP A 35 -3.36 -6.63 15.78
C ASP A 35 -2.01 -7.02 15.15
N VAL A 36 -1.87 -6.91 13.83
CA VAL A 36 -0.63 -7.22 13.09
C VAL A 36 0.53 -6.31 13.52
N TRP A 37 0.25 -5.11 14.03
CA TRP A 37 1.28 -4.17 14.53
C TRP A 37 2.07 -4.72 15.73
N GLU A 38 1.48 -5.63 16.49
CA GLU A 38 2.15 -6.25 17.66
C GLU A 38 3.14 -7.36 17.27
N VAL A 39 3.03 -7.89 16.04
CA VAL A 39 3.83 -9.04 15.57
C VAL A 39 4.81 -8.64 14.47
N ALA A 40 4.38 -7.79 13.55
CA ALA A 40 5.19 -7.32 12.45
C ALA A 40 6.31 -6.39 12.93
N GLY A 41 7.46 -6.45 12.27
CA GLY A 41 8.55 -5.49 12.53
C GLY A 41 8.29 -4.14 11.87
N HIS A 42 7.53 -4.14 10.77
CA HIS A 42 7.15 -2.94 10.02
C HIS A 42 5.77 -3.16 9.40
N VAL A 43 4.91 -2.15 9.45
CA VAL A 43 3.60 -2.15 8.80
C VAL A 43 3.39 -0.84 8.07
N SER A 44 2.95 -0.88 6.81
CA SER A 44 2.55 0.34 6.11
C SER A 44 1.19 0.84 6.63
N PRO A 45 1.02 2.14 6.92
CA PRO A 45 -0.27 2.66 7.35
C PRO A 45 -1.30 2.64 6.22
N ASN A 46 -2.57 2.47 6.57
CA ASN A 46 -3.67 2.57 5.61
C ASN A 46 -4.87 3.26 6.27
N PRO A 47 -5.32 4.44 5.78
CA PRO A 47 -4.77 5.20 4.65
C PRO A 47 -3.37 5.79 4.90
N GLY A 48 -2.69 6.18 3.82
CA GLY A 48 -1.43 6.96 3.89
C GLY A 48 -0.15 6.22 3.51
N GLY A 49 -0.20 4.91 3.29
CA GLY A 49 0.93 4.09 2.83
C GLY A 49 1.05 4.06 1.31
N VAL A 50 0.51 3.00 0.69
CA VAL A 50 0.75 2.71 -0.73
C VAL A 50 0.04 3.69 -1.68
N GLY A 51 -1.17 4.15 -1.33
CA GLY A 51 -1.99 4.99 -2.20
C GLY A 51 -1.30 6.27 -2.73
N PRO A 52 -0.64 7.09 -1.88
CA PRO A 52 0.16 8.22 -2.35
C PRO A 52 1.29 7.85 -3.31
N LEU A 53 1.99 6.74 -3.06
CA LEU A 53 3.07 6.27 -3.94
C LEU A 53 2.54 5.85 -5.31
N THR A 54 1.40 5.16 -5.38
CA THR A 54 0.78 4.78 -6.66
C THR A 54 0.55 6.00 -7.55
N ARG A 55 0.05 7.11 -7.01
CA ARG A 55 -0.14 8.35 -7.79
C ARG A 55 1.18 8.95 -8.26
N ALA A 56 2.19 8.98 -7.39
CA ALA A 56 3.51 9.48 -7.76
C ALA A 56 4.12 8.66 -8.91
N PHE A 57 4.09 7.32 -8.82
CA PHE A 57 4.63 6.45 -9.85
C PHE A 57 3.87 6.51 -11.18
N LEU A 58 2.56 6.77 -11.17
CA LEU A 58 1.82 7.05 -12.41
C LEU A 58 2.38 8.29 -13.13
N LEU A 59 2.72 9.34 -12.38
CA LEU A 59 3.34 10.53 -12.96
C LEU A 59 4.76 10.27 -13.42
N THR A 60 5.55 9.52 -12.65
CA THR A 60 6.89 9.07 -13.06
C THR A 60 6.84 8.35 -14.41
N ASN A 61 5.91 7.39 -14.57
CA ASN A 61 5.75 6.66 -15.83
C ASN A 61 5.45 7.60 -17.02
N VAL A 62 4.61 8.62 -16.80
CA VAL A 62 4.28 9.61 -17.85
C VAL A 62 5.50 10.45 -18.22
N VAL A 63 6.27 10.92 -17.24
CA VAL A 63 7.47 11.75 -17.46
C VAL A 63 8.55 10.94 -18.19
N GLU A 64 8.86 9.74 -17.71
CA GLU A 64 9.86 8.86 -18.32
C GLU A 64 9.50 8.53 -19.78
N LEU A 65 8.23 8.26 -20.07
CA LEU A 65 7.77 8.01 -21.44
C LEU A 65 7.90 9.24 -22.34
N ALA A 66 7.59 10.44 -21.81
CA ALA A 66 7.72 11.68 -22.56
C ALA A 66 9.18 12.02 -22.88
N GLU A 67 10.09 11.84 -21.93
CA GLU A 67 11.53 12.03 -22.12
C GLU A 67 12.09 11.03 -23.15
N ALA A 68 11.74 9.75 -23.01
CA ALA A 68 12.17 8.72 -23.95
C ALA A 68 11.60 8.94 -25.36
N ALA A 69 10.39 9.52 -25.51
CA ALA A 69 9.82 9.86 -26.81
C ALA A 69 10.55 11.04 -27.46
N ARG A 70 10.95 12.05 -26.68
CA ARG A 70 11.76 13.18 -27.16
C ARG A 70 13.12 12.71 -27.67
N ASP A 71 13.78 11.80 -26.95
CA ASP A 71 15.14 11.37 -27.30
C ASP A 71 15.17 10.44 -28.54
N ARG A 72 14.01 9.94 -29.00
CA ARG A 72 13.85 9.13 -30.22
C ARG A 72 13.43 9.92 -31.46
N ALA A 73 13.04 11.19 -31.29
CA ALA A 73 12.61 12.08 -32.37
C ALA A 73 13.80 12.82 -32.98
#